data_AF-A0A5Q0BI05-F1
#
_entry.id   AF-A0A5Q0BI05-F1
#
_cell.length_a   1.000
_cell.length_b   1.000
_cell.length_c   1.000
_cell.angle_alpha   90.00
_cell.angle_beta   90.00
_cell.angle_gamma   90.00
#
_symmetry.space_group_name_H-M   'P 1'
#
loop_
_entity.id
_entity.type
_entity.pdbx_description
1 polymer ?
#
loop_
_entity_poly.entity_id
_entity_poly.type
_entity_poly.pdbx_seq_one_letter_code
_entity_poly.pdbx_strand_id
1 'polypeptide(L)' 'MSELAQRLIEENKQTRATFLDLGNCGLTEVPVEIGELAWLEALSFSSYWWEDGEWKKLRIPVLPTIFGA' A
#
# COMPACT_ATOMS: atom_id res chain seq x y z
N MET A 1 6.08 -14.86 -0.55
CA MET A 1 5.79 -13.43 -0.35
C MET A 1 6.86 -12.59 -1.04
N SER A 2 6.50 -11.47 -1.67
CA SER A 2 7.46 -10.60 -2.36
C SER A 2 8.28 -9.77 -1.37
N GLU A 3 9.59 -9.62 -1.61
CA GLU A 3 10.49 -8.79 -0.79
C GLU A 3 10.01 -7.33 -0.70
N LEU A 4 9.34 -6.82 -1.74
CA LEU A 4 8.80 -5.47 -1.76
C LEU A 4 7.65 -5.30 -0.74
N ALA A 5 6.73 -6.26 -0.66
CA ALA A 5 5.62 -6.20 0.27
C ALA A 5 6.10 -6.19 1.72
N GLN A 6 7.11 -7.02 2.04
CA GLN A 6 7.70 -7.07 3.38
C GLN A 6 8.32 -5.73 3.78
N ARG A 7 9.05 -5.10 2.86
CA ARG A 7 9.66 -3.77 3.10
C ARG A 7 8.61 -2.70 3.38
N LEU A 8 7.52 -2.68 2.61
CA LEU A 8 6.44 -1.70 2.79
C LEU A 8 5.68 -1.91 4.11
N ILE A 9 5.45 -3.17 4.50
CA ILE A 9 4.84 -3.50 5.79
C ILE A 9 5.75 -3.03 6.93
N GLU A 10 7.05 -3.30 6.86
CA GLU A 10 8.02 -2.88 7.88
C GLU A 10 8.11 -1.35 8.00
N GLU A 11 8.15 -0.64 6.87
CA GLU A 11 8.11 0.82 6.85
C GLU A 11 6.80 1.37 7.45
N ASN A 12 5.66 0.73 7.16
CA ASN A 12 4.38 1.10 7.76
C ASN A 12 4.38 0.86 9.28
N LYS A 13 4.98 -0.24 9.77
CA LYS A 13 5.16 -0.49 11.21
C LYS A 13 5.95 0.62 11.91
N GLN A 14 6.99 1.13 11.26
CA GLN A 14 7.84 2.19 11.80
C GLN A 14 7.16 3.56 11.78
N THR A 15 6.48 3.88 10.67
CA THR A 15 5.85 5.20 10.45
C THR A 15 4.45 5.31 11.04
N ARG A 16 3.80 4.16 11.28
CA ARG A 16 2.38 4.03 11.65
C ARG A 16 1.45 4.77 10.70
N ALA A 17 1.76 4.77 9.40
CA ALA A 17 0.89 5.37 8.40
C ALA A 17 -0.47 4.66 8.37
N THR A 18 -1.55 5.43 8.30
CA THR A 18 -2.94 4.92 8.25
C THR A 18 -3.30 4.34 6.89
N PHE A 19 -2.47 4.56 5.86
CA PHE A 19 -2.61 3.99 4.54
C PHE A 19 -1.41 3.11 4.19
N LEU A 20 -1.69 1.94 3.60
CA LEU A 20 -0.68 1.04 3.04
C LEU A 20 -1.10 0.59 1.64
N ASP A 21 -0.15 0.65 0.71
CA ASP A 21 -0.34 0.16 -0.66
C ASP A 21 0.57 -1.05 -0.92
N LEU A 22 -0.05 -2.19 -1.21
CA LEU A 22 0.60 -3.43 -1.62
C LEU A 22 0.26 -3.80 -3.07
N GLY A 23 -0.22 -2.84 -3.85
CA GLY A 23 -0.42 -2.96 -5.29
C GLY A 23 0.87 -3.34 -6.01
N ASN A 24 0.75 -4.09 -7.11
CA ASN A 24 1.91 -4.53 -7.92
C ASN A 24 3.00 -5.31 -7.15
N CYS A 25 2.74 -5.79 -5.93
CA CYS A 25 3.71 -6.57 -5.16
C CYS A 25 3.71 -8.07 -5.52
N GLY A 26 2.97 -8.51 -6.54
CA GLY A 26 2.92 -9.92 -6.97
C GLY A 26 2.35 -10.86 -5.91
N LEU A 27 1.49 -10.33 -5.02
CA LEU A 27 0.85 -11.10 -3.97
C LEU A 27 -0.22 -12.02 -4.55
N THR A 28 -0.14 -13.31 -4.24
CA THR A 28 -1.19 -14.31 -4.53
C THR A 28 -2.10 -14.54 -3.33
N GLU A 29 -1.68 -14.08 -2.15
CA GLU A 29 -2.37 -14.20 -0.88
C GLU A 29 -2.13 -12.93 -0.06
N VAL A 30 -3.04 -12.65 0.88
CA VAL A 30 -2.92 -11.51 1.79
C VAL A 30 -1.94 -11.88 2.92
N PRO A 31 -0.82 -11.13 3.09
CA PRO A 31 0.10 -11.32 4.21
C PRO A 31 -0.60 -11.27 5.57
N VAL A 32 -0.30 -12.23 6.45
CA VAL A 32 -0.89 -12.29 7.80
C VAL A 32 -0.45 -11.10 8.66
N GLU A 33 0.73 -10.57 8.38
CA GLU A 33 1.36 -9.43 9.06
C GLU A 33 0.53 -8.15 8.94
N ILE A 34 -0.32 -8.04 7.91
CA ILE A 34 -1.26 -6.91 7.76
C ILE A 34 -2.26 -6.88 8.92
N GLY A 35 -2.62 -8.04 9.48
CA GLY A 35 -3.49 -8.13 10.65
C GLY A 35 -2.90 -7.52 11.93
N GLU A 36 -1.59 -7.30 11.99
CA GLU A 36 -0.91 -6.63 13.10
C GLU A 36 -1.01 -5.10 13.01
N LEU A 37 -1.32 -4.56 11.82
CA LEU A 37 -1.33 -3.12 11.53
C LEU A 37 -2.66 -2.49 11.96
N ALA A 38 -2.99 -2.55 13.25
CA ALA A 38 -4.27 -2.13 13.81
C ALA A 38 -4.61 -0.63 13.66
N TRP A 39 -3.64 0.19 13.23
CA TRP A 39 -3.83 1.62 12.94
C TRP A 39 -4.16 1.90 11.48
N LEU A 40 -4.13 0.88 10.61
CA LEU A 40 -4.50 1.07 9.21
C LEU A 40 -5.99 1.38 9.09
N GLU A 41 -6.28 2.45 8.37
CA GLU A 41 -7.62 2.86 7.98
C GLU A 41 -7.91 2.49 6.52
N ALA A 42 -6.87 2.43 5.68
CA ALA A 42 -7.01 2.11 4.27
C ALA A 42 -5.86 1.22 3.75
N LEU A 43 -6.23 0.23 2.91
CA LEU A 43 -5.33 -0.76 2.33
C LEU A 43 -5.64 -0.92 0.83
N SER A 44 -4.61 -0.79 -0.02
CA SER A 44 -4.72 -0.98 -1.46
C SER A 44 -3.95 -2.22 -1.93
N PHE A 45 -4.57 -2.99 -2.83
CA PHE A 45 -3.90 -4.03 -3.62
C PHE A 45 -3.94 -3.73 -5.13
N SER A 46 -4.37 -2.52 -5.50
CA SER A 46 -4.65 -2.19 -6.89
C SER A 46 -3.37 -1.91 -7.67
N SER A 47 -3.33 -2.35 -8.93
CA SER A 47 -2.29 -1.96 -9.87
C SER A 47 -2.50 -0.55 -10.45
N TYR A 48 -3.67 0.05 -10.21
CA TYR A 48 -4.11 1.31 -10.81
C TYR A 48 -4.83 2.20 -9.80
N TRP A 49 -4.71 3.52 -9.98
CA TRP A 49 -5.55 4.51 -9.31
C TRP A 49 -6.29 5.36 -10.34
N TRP A 50 -7.43 5.92 -9.95
CA TRP A 50 -8.19 6.86 -10.77
C TRP A 50 -7.80 8.28 -10.38
N GLU A 51 -7.31 9.05 -11.34
CA GLU A 51 -6.92 10.45 -11.16
C GLU A 51 -7.31 11.23 -12.41
N ASP A 52 -8.00 12.37 -12.22
CA ASP A 52 -8.37 13.29 -13.30
C ASP A 52 -9.06 12.65 -14.52
N GLY A 53 -9.91 11.64 -14.29
CA GLY A 53 -10.64 10.99 -15.37
C GLY A 53 -9.89 9.86 -16.07
N GLU A 54 -8.69 9.50 -15.60
CA GLU A 54 -7.85 8.47 -16.20
C GLU A 54 -7.39 7.43 -15.17
N TRP A 55 -7.26 6.18 -15.61
CA TRP A 55 -6.60 5.14 -14.84
C TRP A 55 -5.09 5.26 -14.98
N LYS A 56 -4.39 5.56 -13.89
CA LYS A 56 -2.94 5.60 -13.85
C LYS A 56 -2.38 4.39 -13.15
N LYS A 57 -1.30 3.84 -13.71
CA LYS A 57 -0.62 2.69 -13.14
C LYS A 57 0.22 3.13 -11.95
N LEU A 58 0.02 2.44 -10.83
CA LEU A 58 0.68 2.71 -9.56
C LEU A 58 2.20 2.47 -9.67
N ARG A 59 3.02 3.49 -9.41
CA ARG A 59 4.49 3.37 -9.34
C ARG A 59 4.97 3.61 -7.92
N ILE A 60 5.08 2.53 -7.15
CA ILE A 60 5.75 2.51 -5.84
C ILE A 60 7.18 3.06 -6.02
N PRO A 61 7.69 4.00 -5.19
CA PRO A 61 7.22 4.42 -3.86
C PRO A 61 6.58 5.82 -3.82
N VAL A 62 6.21 6.40 -4.95
CA VAL A 62 5.74 7.80 -5.02
C VAL A 62 4.23 7.80 -5.22
N LEU A 63 3.50 7.61 -4.13
CA LEU A 63 2.17 8.18 -4.06
C LEU A 63 2.28 9.55 -3.38
N PRO A 64 1.78 10.63 -4.01
CA PRO A 64 1.55 11.87 -3.29
C PRO A 64 0.59 11.57 -2.15
N THR A 65 0.63 12.42 -1.15
CA THR A 65 -0.20 12.48 0.04
C THR A 65 -1.69 12.65 -0.29
N ILE A 66 -2.32 11.72 -1.03
CA ILE A 66 -3.75 11.81 -1.41
C ILE A 66 -4.70 11.60 -0.22
N PHE A 67 -4.18 11.18 0.94
CA PHE A 67 -4.95 11.05 2.19
C PHE A 67 -4.34 11.82 3.37
N GLY A 68 -3.56 12.87 3.11
CA GLY A 68 -3.04 13.75 4.18
C GLY A 68 -3.53 15.18 4.05
N ALA A 69 -4.78 15.40 4.48
CA ALA A 69 -5.28 16.57 5.21
C ALA A 69 -6.66 16.23 5.78
#